data_AF-A0A380EI64-F1
#
_entry.id   AF-A0A380EI64-F1
#
_cell.length_a   1.000
_cell.length_b   1.000
_cell.length_c   1.000
_cell.angle_alpha   90.00
_cell.angle_beta   90.00
_cell.angle_gamma   90.00
#
_symmetry.space_group_name_H-M   'P 1'
#
loop_
_entity.id
_entity.type
_entity.pdbx_description
1 polymer ?
#
loop_
_entity_poly.entity_id
_entity_poly.type
_entity_poly.pdbx_seq_one_letter_code
_entity_poly.pdbx_strand_id
1 'polypeptide(L)'
;MDIIRYDCSIGHRGALPHGVASDKIIEKGDMITLDFGAYYNGYCSDITRTFAIGEPDPKLKEIYQIVLESQMKQLMRLDLA
;
A
#
# COMPACT_ATOMS: atom_id res chain seq x y z
N MET A 1 17.25 -14.62 0.25
CA MET A 1 16.20 -13.63 0.57
C MET A 1 15.14 -13.87 -0.46
N ASP A 2 13.98 -14.31 -0.01
CA ASP A 2 12.95 -14.87 -0.87
C ASP A 2 11.71 -13.99 -0.76
N ILE A 3 11.12 -13.60 -1.89
CA ILE A 3 9.85 -12.86 -1.86
C ILE A 3 8.74 -13.84 -1.51
N ILE A 4 8.01 -13.57 -0.43
CA ILE A 4 6.98 -14.47 0.11
C ILE A 4 5.55 -13.98 -0.15
N ARG A 5 5.37 -12.71 -0.49
CA ARG A 5 4.09 -12.10 -0.85
C ARG A 5 4.29 -11.01 -1.89
N TYR A 6 3.37 -10.93 -2.85
CA TYR A 6 3.27 -9.85 -3.83
C TYR A 6 1.82 -9.69 -4.29
N ASP A 7 1.16 -8.63 -3.84
CA ASP A 7 -0.16 -8.19 -4.26
C ASP A 7 -0.05 -6.79 -4.90
N CYS A 8 -0.84 -6.55 -5.95
CA CYS A 8 -0.89 -5.28 -6.68
C CYS A 8 -2.32 -4.95 -7.06
N SER A 9 -2.82 -3.85 -6.51
CA SER A 9 -4.18 -3.37 -6.72
C SER A 9 -4.15 -1.95 -7.31
N ILE A 10 -4.93 -1.73 -8.38
CA ILE A 10 -5.01 -0.44 -9.07
C ILE A 10 -6.47 0.06 -9.05
N GLY A 11 -6.65 1.33 -8.68
CA GLY A 11 -7.95 2.01 -8.65
C GLY A 11 -8.93 1.29 -7.72
N HIS A 12 -10.15 1.02 -8.23
CA HIS A 12 -11.20 0.33 -7.48
C HIS A 12 -10.78 -1.04 -6.89
N ARG A 13 -9.78 -1.71 -7.50
CA ARG A 13 -9.25 -2.98 -6.97
C ARG A 13 -8.51 -2.79 -5.65
N GLY A 14 -8.17 -1.55 -5.27
CA GLY A 14 -7.61 -1.21 -3.96
C GLY A 14 -8.48 -1.64 -2.78
N ALA A 15 -9.77 -1.91 -3.00
CA ALA A 15 -10.66 -2.49 -1.99
C ALA A 15 -10.50 -4.01 -1.80
N LEU A 16 -9.72 -4.69 -2.65
CA LEU A 16 -9.44 -6.12 -2.53
C LEU A 16 -8.27 -6.36 -1.56
N PRO A 17 -8.42 -7.19 -0.51
CA PRO A 17 -7.37 -7.40 0.49
C PRO A 17 -6.13 -8.10 -0.06
N HIS A 18 -6.28 -8.98 -1.05
CA HIS A 18 -5.19 -9.65 -1.78
C HIS A 18 -5.39 -9.50 -3.29
N GLY A 19 -5.47 -8.25 -3.73
CA GLY A 19 -5.65 -7.97 -5.15
C GLY A 19 -4.40 -8.35 -5.93
N VAL A 20 -4.56 -9.29 -6.86
CA VAL A 20 -3.50 -9.65 -7.80
C VAL A 20 -3.46 -8.64 -8.95
N ALA A 21 -2.26 -8.42 -9.50
CA ALA A 21 -2.08 -7.62 -10.70
C ALA A 21 -3.05 -8.04 -11.80
N SER A 22 -3.54 -7.06 -12.55
CA SER A 22 -4.46 -7.27 -13.68
C SER A 22 -3.89 -6.63 -14.93
N ASP A 23 -4.48 -6.92 -16.08
CA ASP A 23 -4.10 -6.31 -17.36
C ASP A 23 -4.54 -4.83 -17.51
N LYS A 24 -5.03 -4.19 -16.43
CA LYS A 24 -5.37 -2.76 -16.43
C LYS A 24 -4.12 -1.94 -16.77
N ILE A 25 -4.24 -1.07 -17.77
CA ILE A 25 -3.25 -0.04 -18.06
C ILE A 25 -3.34 1.06 -16.99
N ILE A 26 -2.19 1.44 -16.44
CA ILE A 26 -2.07 2.50 -15.43
C ILE A 26 -2.31 3.86 -16.09
N GLU A 27 -3.12 4.69 -15.45
CA GLU A 27 -3.54 6.00 -15.94
C GLU A 27 -3.30 7.09 -14.88
N LYS A 28 -3.30 8.36 -15.31
CA LYS A 28 -3.27 9.48 -14.36
C LYS A 28 -4.56 9.48 -13.53
N GLY A 29 -4.41 9.70 -12.23
CA GLY A 29 -5.47 9.63 -11.24
C GLY A 29 -5.59 8.27 -10.55
N ASP A 30 -4.92 7.22 -11.05
CA ASP A 30 -4.93 5.92 -10.40
C ASP A 30 -4.21 5.96 -9.04
N MET A 31 -4.86 5.36 -8.04
CA MET A 31 -4.21 4.91 -6.81
C MET A 31 -3.68 3.49 -7.03
N ILE A 32 -2.43 3.26 -6.64
CA ILE A 32 -1.76 1.97 -6.71
C ILE A 32 -1.38 1.55 -5.31
N THR A 33 -1.79 0.36 -4.90
CA THR A 33 -1.37 -0.28 -3.65
C THR A 33 -0.54 -1.51 -3.98
N LEU A 34 0.69 -1.54 -3.46
CA LEU A 34 1.59 -2.68 -3.50
C LEU A 34 1.72 -3.24 -2.09
N ASP A 35 1.55 -4.55 -1.96
CA ASP A 35 1.74 -5.26 -0.70
C ASP A 35 2.70 -6.42 -0.92
N PHE A 36 3.85 -6.40 -0.26
CA PHE A 36 4.91 -7.37 -0.50
C PHE A 36 5.73 -7.63 0.75
N GLY A 37 6.30 -8.84 0.80
CA GLY A 37 7.09 -9.29 1.94
C GLY A 37 8.27 -10.14 1.49
N ALA A 38 9.33 -10.13 2.30
CA ALA A 38 10.52 -10.94 2.08
C ALA A 38 10.82 -11.81 3.29
N TYR A 39 11.35 -13.00 3.02
CA TYR A 39 11.88 -13.89 4.03
C TYR A 39 13.41 -13.93 3.95
N TYR A 40 14.07 -13.80 5.09
CA TYR A 40 15.51 -13.87 5.19
C TYR A 40 15.95 -14.42 6.55
N ASN A 41 16.67 -15.55 6.55
CA ASN A 41 17.29 -16.15 7.74
C ASN A 41 16.35 -16.29 8.95
N GLY A 42 15.11 -16.72 8.75
CA GLY A 42 14.12 -16.85 9.83
C GLY A 42 13.25 -15.62 10.05
N TYR A 43 13.58 -14.48 9.45
CA TYR A 43 12.84 -13.23 9.59
C TYR A 43 11.90 -12.99 8.41
N CYS A 44 10.69 -12.53 8.71
CA CYS A 44 9.70 -12.10 7.73
C CYS A 44 9.59 -10.57 7.76
N SER A 45 9.65 -9.93 6.60
CA SER A 45 9.17 -8.56 6.41
C SER A 45 7.81 -8.57 5.71
N ASP A 46 7.01 -7.57 6.00
CA ASP A 46 5.72 -7.32 5.36
C ASP A 46 5.52 -5.82 5.24
N ILE A 47 5.26 -5.32 4.03
CA ILE A 47 5.13 -3.90 3.76
C ILE A 47 4.11 -3.60 2.67
N THR A 48 3.19 -2.70 3.01
CA THR A 48 2.25 -2.11 2.07
C THR A 48 2.66 -0.67 1.75
N ARG A 49 2.58 -0.29 0.47
CA ARG A 49 2.77 1.09 -0.01
C ARG A 49 1.66 1.46 -0.99
N THR A 50 1.05 2.61 -0.75
CA THR A 50 0.02 3.18 -1.61
C THR A 50 0.50 4.53 -2.15
N PHE A 51 0.35 4.75 -3.45
CA PHE A 51 0.73 6.00 -4.11
C PHE A 51 -0.17 6.30 -5.31
N ALA A 52 -0.18 7.55 -5.76
CA ALA A 52 -0.96 8.00 -6.91
C ALA A 52 -0.08 8.23 -8.14
N ILE A 53 -0.63 8.03 -9.33
CA ILE A 53 -0.02 8.48 -10.58
C ILE A 53 -0.63 9.81 -10.98
N GLY A 54 0.13 10.90 -10.92
CA GLY A 54 -0.42 12.25 -11.13
C GLY A 54 -1.30 12.70 -9.96
N GLU A 55 -2.34 13.49 -10.24
CA GLU A 55 -3.27 13.97 -9.20
C GLU A 55 -4.47 13.01 -9.10
N PRO A 56 -4.69 12.34 -7.96
CA PRO A 56 -5.85 11.50 -7.73
C PRO A 56 -7.10 12.32 -7.42
N ASP A 57 -8.25 11.67 -7.38
CA ASP A 57 -9.48 12.29 -6.88
C ASP A 57 -9.25 12.89 -5.47
N PRO A 58 -9.74 14.11 -5.17
CA PRO A 58 -9.56 14.75 -3.86
C PRO A 58 -10.02 13.88 -2.69
N LYS A 59 -11.06 13.07 -2.87
CA LYS A 59 -11.55 12.13 -1.85
C LYS A 59 -10.56 11.00 -1.59
N LEU A 60 -9.90 10.47 -2.63
CA LEU A 60 -8.86 9.46 -2.46
C LEU A 60 -7.63 10.02 -1.74
N LYS A 61 -7.29 11.28 -2.00
CA LYS A 61 -6.22 12.00 -1.29
C LYS A 61 -6.56 12.18 0.19
N GLU A 62 -7.79 12.57 0.50
CA GLU A 62 -8.30 12.67 1.88
C GLU A 62 -8.22 11.31 2.60
N ILE A 63 -8.69 10.23 1.96
CA ILE A 63 -8.64 8.87 2.52
C ILE A 63 -7.19 8.44 2.78
N TYR A 64 -6.29 8.65 1.82
CA TYR A 64 -4.86 8.34 2.00
C TYR A 64 -4.27 9.10 3.19
N GLN A 65 -4.61 10.39 3.33
CA GLN A 65 -4.12 11.22 4.43
C GLN A 65 -4.60 10.71 5.79
N ILE A 66 -5.87 10.29 5.92
CA ILE A 66 -6.41 9.69 7.15
C ILE A 66 -5.62 8.43 7.53
N VAL A 67 -5.34 7.56 6.56
CA VAL A 67 -4.58 6.31 6.80
C VAL A 67 -3.14 6.62 7.21
N LEU A 68 -2.49 7.55 6.51
CA LEU A 68 -1.12 7.98 6.80
C LEU A 68 -1.00 8.58 8.21
N GLU A 69 -1.93 9.45 8.60
CA GLU A 69 -1.96 10.04 9.94
C GLU A 69 -2.13 8.98 11.03
N SER A 70 -3.03 8.01 10.81
CA SER A 70 -3.21 6.88 11.72
C SER A 70 -1.93 6.05 11.85
N GLN A 71 -1.25 5.76 10.74
CA GLN A 71 0.01 5.02 10.74
C GLN A 71 1.10 5.77 11.52
N MET A 72 1.30 7.06 11.21
CA MET A 72 2.32 7.89 11.85
C MET A 72 2.07 8.01 13.36
N LYS A 73 0.82 8.17 13.78
CA LYS A 73 0.45 8.22 15.19
C LYS A 73 0.83 6.93 15.93
N GLN A 74 0.64 5.77 15.30
CA GLN A 74 0.98 4.49 15.91
C GLN A 74 2.49 4.27 15.96
N LEU A 75 3.24 4.67 14.92
CA LEU A 75 4.70 4.63 14.93
C LEU A 75 5.28 5.50 16.05
N MET A 76 4.83 6.75 16.15
CA MET A 76 5.26 7.66 17.23
C MET A 76 4.93 7.11 18.62
N ARG A 77 3.83 6.38 18.78
CA ARG A 77 3.46 5.74 20.05
C ARG A 77 4.40 4.60 20.42
N LEU A 78 4.89 3.83 19.44
CA LEU A 78 5.84 2.75 19.67
C LEU A 78 7.22 3.27 20.05
N ASP A 79 7.65 4.40 19.47
CA ASP A 79 8.94 5.03 19.80
C ASP A 79 8.99 5.63 21.23
N LEU A 80 7.83 5.78 21.87
CA LEU A 80 7.67 6.30 23.23
C LEU A 80 7.50 5.20 24.30
N ALA A 81 7.51 3.92 23.91
CA ALA A 81 7.37 2.75 24.80
C ALA A 81 8.71 2.05 25.03
#